data_AF-A0A5C7Q646-F1
#
_entry.id   AF-A0A5C7Q646-F1
#
_cell.length_a   1.000
_cell.length_b   1.000
_cell.length_c   1.000
_cell.angle_alpha   90.00
_cell.angle_beta   90.00
_cell.angle_gamma   90.00
#
_symmetry.space_group_name_H-M   'P 1'
#
loop_
_entity.id
_entity.type
_entity.pdbx_description
1 polymer ?
#
loop_
_entity_poly.entity_id
_entity_poly.type
_entity_poly.pdbx_seq_one_letter_code
_entity_poly.pdbx_strand_id
1 'polypeptide(L)'
;MSNEPTNNVSCEHCGAIGKPAFRRCPLCHAQEVEGHRLEFIAWIHRDGSGVTPMAGKDTSVIERQVYGLQCLSITQGTWIASAFNSYVVRLKDSA
;
A
#
# COMPACT_ATOMS: atom_id res chain seq x y z
N MET A 1 -5.40 40.47 0.64
CA MET A 1 -4.48 39.31 0.53
C MET A 1 -5.00 38.26 1.50
N SER A 2 -5.78 37.31 0.99
CA SER A 2 -6.38 36.23 1.78
C SER A 2 -5.32 35.17 2.07
N ASN A 3 -4.99 35.00 3.36
CA ASN A 3 -4.19 33.88 3.83
C ASN A 3 -5.08 32.63 3.83
N GLU A 4 -5.01 31.80 2.78
CA GLU A 4 -5.54 30.44 2.84
C GLU A 4 -4.68 29.64 3.84
N PRO A 5 -5.28 28.93 4.81
CA PRO A 5 -4.53 28.01 5.64
C PRO A 5 -4.02 26.87 4.76
N THR A 6 -2.71 26.83 4.53
CA THR A 6 -2.06 25.68 3.90
C THR A 6 -2.15 24.50 4.86
N ASN A 7 -3.26 23.78 4.83
CA ASN A 7 -3.43 22.49 5.51
C ASN A 7 -2.52 21.47 4.82
N ASN A 8 -1.23 21.56 5.14
CA ASN A 8 -0.24 20.60 4.70
C ASN A 8 -0.51 19.27 5.41
N VAL A 9 -0.48 18.18 4.66
CA VAL A 9 -0.65 16.82 5.18
C VAL A 9 0.71 16.17 5.22
N SER A 10 1.07 15.60 6.37
CA SER A 10 2.28 14.79 6.52
C SER A 10 1.99 13.36 6.10
N CYS A 11 2.86 12.77 5.28
CA CYS A 11 2.83 11.34 5.03
C CYS A 11 3.27 10.58 6.28
N GLU A 12 2.39 9.75 6.84
CA GLU A 12 2.69 8.96 8.04
C GLU A 12 3.83 7.94 7.84
N HIS A 13 4.13 7.60 6.59
CA HIS A 13 5.17 6.62 6.26
C HIS A 13 6.59 7.20 6.19
N CYS A 14 6.75 8.44 5.71
CA CYS A 14 8.07 9.03 5.47
C CYS A 14 8.25 10.46 6.02
N GLY A 15 7.23 11.04 6.65
CA GLY A 15 7.26 12.40 7.18
C GLY A 15 7.22 13.50 6.11
N ALA A 16 7.06 13.15 4.84
CA ALA A 16 6.98 14.13 3.75
C ALA A 16 5.77 15.05 3.92
N ILE A 17 6.00 16.35 3.90
CA ILE A 17 4.96 17.38 3.98
C ILE A 17 4.50 17.70 2.55
N GLY A 18 3.23 17.43 2.23
CA GLY A 18 2.65 17.64 0.91
C GLY A 18 1.32 18.38 0.95
N LYS A 19 0.89 18.87 -0.21
CA LYS A 19 -0.48 19.38 -0.39
C LYS A 19 -1.48 18.22 -0.31
N PRO A 20 -2.68 18.41 0.26
CA PRO A 20 -3.70 17.36 0.43
C PRO A 20 -4.24 16.77 -0.89
N ALA A 21 -3.87 17.34 -2.04
CA ALA A 21 -4.36 16.92 -3.36
C ALA A 21 -3.83 15.54 -3.81
N PHE A 22 -2.80 14.99 -3.18
CA PHE A 22 -2.17 13.75 -3.63
C PHE A 22 -2.72 12.52 -2.88
N ARG A 23 -3.38 11.60 -3.61
CA ARG A 23 -3.79 10.27 -3.11
C ARG A 23 -2.61 9.32 -2.82
N ARG A 24 -1.41 9.68 -3.27
CA ARG A 24 -0.17 8.91 -3.18
C ARG A 24 0.97 9.84 -2.78
N CYS A 25 1.79 9.44 -1.82
CA CYS A 25 2.96 10.24 -1.44
C CYS A 25 3.93 10.37 -2.63
N PRO A 26 4.37 11.57 -3.02
CA PRO A 26 5.29 11.74 -4.15
C PRO A 26 6.71 11.24 -3.85
N LEU A 27 7.09 11.09 -2.58
CA LEU A 27 8.43 10.67 -2.16
C LEU A 27 8.53 9.16 -1.95
N CYS A 28 7.72 8.60 -1.04
CA CYS A 28 7.78 7.17 -0.72
C CYS A 28 6.73 6.34 -1.45
N HIS A 29 5.87 6.99 -2.24
CA HIS A 29 4.81 6.33 -2.98
C HIS A 29 3.75 5.59 -2.14
N ALA A 30 3.74 5.82 -0.82
CA ALA A 30 2.72 5.28 0.05
C ALA A 30 1.31 5.74 -0.37
N GLN A 31 0.36 4.80 -0.35
CA GLN A 31 -1.04 5.03 -0.70
C GLN A 31 -1.91 3.98 -0.03
N GLU A 32 -3.19 4.30 0.19
CA GLU A 32 -4.18 3.33 0.63
C GLU A 32 -4.92 2.73 -0.57
N VAL A 33 -5.11 1.41 -0.57
CA VAL A 33 -5.76 0.69 -1.67
C VAL A 33 -6.68 -0.40 -1.12
N GLU A 34 -7.86 -0.53 -1.70
CA GLU A 34 -8.79 -1.63 -1.40
C GLU A 34 -8.25 -2.97 -1.93
N GLY A 35 -8.36 -4.02 -1.11
CA GLY A 35 -7.79 -5.34 -1.37
C GLY A 35 -8.26 -5.97 -2.67
N HIS A 36 -9.49 -5.71 -3.11
CA HIS A 36 -10.02 -6.24 -4.36
C HIS A 36 -9.24 -5.75 -5.60
N ARG A 37 -8.49 -4.64 -5.47
CA ARG A 37 -7.60 -4.09 -6.51
C ARG A 37 -6.18 -4.65 -6.46
N LEU A 38 -5.89 -5.58 -5.52
CA LEU A 38 -4.58 -6.15 -5.30
C LEU A 38 -4.51 -7.61 -5.75
N GLU A 39 -3.46 -7.95 -6.49
CA GLU A 39 -3.05 -9.33 -6.73
C GLU A 39 -2.16 -9.78 -5.57
N PHE A 40 -2.64 -10.71 -4.75
CA PHE A 40 -1.90 -11.23 -3.59
C PHE A 40 -0.91 -12.32 -4.02
N ILE A 41 0.39 -12.07 -3.84
CA ILE A 41 1.47 -12.97 -4.26
C ILE A 41 1.90 -13.86 -3.09
N ALA A 42 2.20 -13.26 -1.93
CA ALA A 42 2.67 -13.99 -0.76
C ALA A 42 2.25 -13.31 0.54
N TRP A 43 1.93 -14.11 1.57
CA TRP A 43 1.72 -13.65 2.93
C TRP A 43 3.05 -13.62 3.68
N ILE A 44 3.34 -12.51 4.35
CA ILE A 44 4.55 -12.32 5.15
C ILE A 44 4.27 -12.74 6.58
N HIS A 45 5.05 -13.70 7.08
CA HIS A 45 4.88 -14.19 8.44
C HIS A 45 5.33 -13.14 9.46
N ARG A 46 4.50 -12.91 10.48
CA ARG A 46 4.77 -11.90 11.52
C ARG A 46 5.92 -12.27 12.45
N ASP A 47 6.29 -13.55 12.49
CA ASP A 47 7.42 -14.07 13.28
C ASP A 47 8.77 -13.93 12.55
N GLY A 48 8.78 -13.43 11.31
CA GLY A 48 9.98 -13.28 10.50
C GLY A 48 10.49 -14.57 9.86
N SER A 49 9.76 -15.69 9.96
CA SER A 49 10.18 -16.99 9.40
C SER A 49 10.15 -17.05 7.87
N GLY A 50 9.57 -16.05 7.20
CA GLY A 50 9.56 -15.93 5.74
C GLY A 50 8.19 -15.59 5.18
N VAL A 51 7.85 -16.21 4.05
CA VAL A 51 6.62 -15.96 3.31
C VAL A 51 5.92 -17.25 2.87
N THR A 52 4.59 -17.22 2.80
CA THR A 52 3.76 -18.28 2.22
C THR A 52 3.14 -17.81 0.90
N PRO A 53 3.29 -18.54 -0.22
CA PRO A 53 2.62 -18.21 -1.48
C PRO A 53 1.09 -18.20 -1.34
N MET A 54 0.43 -17.23 -1.97
CA MET A 54 -1.02 -17.05 -1.94
C MET A 54 -1.75 -17.72 -3.11
N ALA A 55 -1.02 -18.29 -4.08
CA ALA A 55 -1.61 -19.01 -5.21
C ALA A 55 -2.54 -20.14 -4.73
N GLY A 56 -3.78 -20.15 -5.21
CA GLY A 56 -4.80 -21.13 -4.84
C GLY A 56 -5.37 -20.98 -3.42
N LYS A 57 -5.05 -19.90 -2.69
CA LYS A 57 -5.68 -19.58 -1.41
C LYS A 57 -6.95 -18.76 -1.64
N ASP A 58 -7.95 -18.96 -0.79
CA ASP A 58 -9.13 -18.09 -0.76
C ASP A 58 -8.72 -16.70 -0.23
N THR A 59 -8.97 -15.67 -1.04
CA THR A 59 -8.65 -14.28 -0.75
C THR A 59 -9.90 -13.44 -0.47
N SER A 60 -11.10 -14.01 -0.50
CA SER A 60 -12.38 -13.30 -0.39
C SER A 60 -12.49 -12.39 0.84
N VAL A 61 -11.89 -12.80 1.97
CA VAL A 61 -11.85 -12.02 3.21
C VAL A 61 -10.88 -10.85 3.12
N ILE A 62 -9.70 -11.07 2.54
CA ILE A 62 -8.64 -10.05 2.47
C ILE A 62 -8.88 -9.03 1.35
N GLU A 63 -9.60 -9.41 0.29
CA GLU A 63 -10.00 -8.48 -0.78
C GLU A 63 -10.98 -7.38 -0.30
N ARG A 64 -11.64 -7.56 0.84
CA ARG A 64 -12.58 -6.58 1.41
C ARG A 64 -11.93 -5.54 2.33
N GLN A 65 -10.62 -5.63 2.55
CA GLN A 65 -9.88 -4.75 3.47
C GLN A 65 -9.23 -3.58 2.73
N VAL A 66 -8.89 -2.51 3.46
CA VAL A 66 -8.04 -1.42 2.96
C VAL A 66 -6.61 -1.66 3.47
N TYR A 67 -5.63 -1.49 2.59
CA TYR A 67 -4.22 -1.68 2.88
C TYR A 67 -3.43 -0.40 2.66
N GLY A 68 -2.51 -0.11 3.58
CA GLY A 68 -1.41 0.80 3.30
C GLY A 68 -0.39 0.08 2.42
N LEU A 69 -0.11 0.64 1.24
CA LEU A 69 0.90 0.12 0.34
C LEU A 69 2.24 0.83 0.56
N GLN A 70 3.29 0.06 0.81
CA GLN A 70 4.67 0.53 0.77
C GLN A 70 5.36 -0.04 -0.47
N CYS A 71 6.09 0.80 -1.20
CA CYS A 71 6.80 0.34 -2.39
C CYS A 71 7.92 -0.62 -1.99
N LEU A 72 7.90 -1.84 -2.56
CA LEU A 72 8.99 -2.80 -2.45
C LEU A 72 9.93 -2.69 -3.66
N SER A 73 9.36 -2.61 -4.87
CA SER A 73 10.11 -2.44 -6.11
C SER A 73 9.28 -1.68 -7.14
N ILE A 74 9.77 -0.49 -7.53
CA ILE A 74 9.12 0.35 -8.53
C ILE A 74 9.15 -0.33 -9.91
N THR A 75 10.30 -0.87 -10.31
CA THR A 75 10.49 -1.47 -11.65
C THR A 75 9.66 -2.73 -11.86
N GLN A 76 9.35 -3.45 -10.79
CA GLN A 76 8.54 -4.67 -10.83
C GLN A 76 7.08 -4.43 -10.43
N GLY A 77 6.71 -3.18 -10.10
CA GLY A 77 5.37 -2.82 -9.65
C GLY A 77 4.93 -3.55 -8.39
N THR A 78 5.87 -3.93 -7.52
CA THR A 78 5.62 -4.77 -6.35
C THR A 78 5.56 -3.94 -5.07
N TRP A 79 4.62 -4.29 -4.20
CA TRP A 79 4.30 -3.54 -2.99
C TRP A 79 4.19 -4.47 -1.79
N ILE A 80 4.43 -3.91 -0.61
CA ILE A 80 4.01 -4.50 0.66
C ILE A 80 2.65 -3.88 1.01
N ALA A 81 1.60 -4.70 1.08
CA ALA A 81 0.29 -4.31 1.57
C ALA A 81 0.20 -4.64 3.05
N SER A 82 0.06 -3.63 3.91
CA SER A 82 0.02 -3.78 5.36
C SER A 82 -1.34 -3.40 5.93
N ALA A 83 -1.92 -4.36 6.67
CA ALA A 83 -3.08 -4.19 7.56
C ALA A 83 -2.82 -5.03 8.82
N PHE A 84 -3.78 -5.84 9.27
CA PHE A 84 -3.53 -6.83 10.35
C PHE A 84 -2.45 -7.85 9.97
N ASN A 85 -2.46 -8.28 8.71
CA ASN A 85 -1.42 -9.09 8.08
C ASN A 85 -0.71 -8.26 7.00
N SER A 86 0.51 -8.67 6.65
CA SER A 86 1.27 -8.04 5.57
C SER A 86 1.45 -9.00 4.39
N TYR A 87 1.34 -8.48 3.18
CA TYR A 87 1.39 -9.27 1.95
C TYR A 87 2.30 -8.62 0.91
N VAL A 88 2.96 -9.44 0.10
CA VAL A 88 3.56 -9.00 -1.17
C VAL A 88 2.46 -9.00 -2.21
N VAL A 89 2.26 -7.86 -2.88
CA VAL A 89 1.17 -7.66 -3.84
C VAL A 89 1.61 -6.92 -5.10
N ARG A 90 0.77 -6.99 -6.13
CA ARG A 90 0.75 -6.07 -7.29
C ARG A 90 -0.60 -5.39 -7.40
N LEU A 91 -0.66 -4.26 -8.09
CA LEU A 91 -1.93 -3.61 -8.45
C LEU A 91 -2.51 -4.31 -9.69
N LYS A 92 -3.77 -4.78 -9.64
CA LYS A 92 -4.42 -5.51 -10.74
C LYS A 92 -4.54 -4.70 -12.04
N ASP A 93 -4.54 -3.36 -11.96
CA ASP A 93 -4.72 -2.46 -13.12
C ASP A 93 -3.41 -1.76 -13.57
N SER A 94 -2.27 -2.45 -13.52
CA SER A 94 -0.99 -1.89 -14.03
C SER A 94 -0.69 -2.28 -15.48
N ALA A 95 -1.70 -2.70 -16.25
CA ALA A 95 -1.59 -3.05 -17.67
C ALA A 95 -2.21 -1.96 -18.56
#